data_AF-A0A7C1ACS8-F1
#
_entry.id   AF-A0A7C1ACS8-F1
#
_cell.length_a   1.000
_cell.length_b   1.000
_cell.length_c   1.000
_cell.angle_alpha   90.00
_cell.angle_beta   90.00
_cell.angle_gamma   90.00
#
_symmetry.space_group_name_H-M   'P 1'
#
loop_
_entity.id
_entity.type
_entity.pdbx_description
1 polymer ?
#
loop_
_entity_poly.entity_id
_entity_poly.type
_entity_poly.pdbx_seq_one_letter_code
_entity_poly.pdbx_strand_id
1 'polypeptide(L)'
;MKIVLTGFMGSGKTSVGRELGRRLGYPFIDTDTLIEEREGKPISLIFKEKGEDHFRKIERSVVRQVSLKGDIVIATGGGVIKDRRNVDNLRSRGTIIWLKADPAIILKRVATEGGKRPLLDVEEPLEEIRKLLAEREGLYLQSDISINTDYITTGETAQEIIEMLSLDTQDITVELKERSYKIMIGRRIIQKLGLRLKEFRPSRVAIVSNKTIFPLYGDDVLRSMSDSGIKPEVFLIPDGEEYKDPLWASHLYGELLKARFDRDSMLVAFGGGVVGDITGFVASTYMRGIKYVQVPTTLLAQVDSSVGGKTGVNHPLGKNMIGTFYQPSLVFIDIAALKTLPLREFSAGMAEIIKYGVIADRELFGSLGSDKKEILSGGDSLIYVIRRSCEIKADIVAKDELEGGPRAILNFGHTIGHAIETVTGYKRLLHGEAVAIGMCAASDLAVRLKMLDNRSASRVKDLVGLYDLPAKIPSDIATTDIIQAMEIDKKVRSGRLRFILPDSIGSVRIEEDVDREVIKEVLEAGR
;
A
#
# COMPACT_ATOMS: atom_id res chain seq x y z
N MET A 1 11.72 16.76 -1.13
CA MET A 1 12.58 15.82 -1.86
C MET A 1 13.21 16.49 -3.07
N LYS A 2 14.48 16.22 -3.39
CA LYS A 2 15.10 16.67 -4.66
C LYS A 2 15.11 15.53 -5.68
N ILE A 3 14.68 15.81 -6.90
CA ILE A 3 14.73 14.85 -8.02
C ILE A 3 15.74 15.37 -9.03
N VAL A 4 16.82 14.63 -9.26
CA VAL A 4 17.93 15.08 -10.09
C VAL A 4 17.99 14.22 -11.35
N LEU A 5 17.71 14.80 -12.51
CA LEU A 5 17.76 14.11 -13.80
C LEU A 5 19.13 14.30 -14.44
N THR A 6 19.83 13.19 -14.64
CA THR A 6 21.10 13.11 -15.35
C THR A 6 21.01 12.19 -16.57
N GLY A 7 22.02 12.23 -17.43
CA GLY A 7 22.06 11.47 -18.68
C GLY A 7 22.64 12.27 -19.84
N PHE A 8 22.87 11.58 -20.95
CA PHE A 8 23.47 12.17 -22.15
C PHE A 8 22.57 13.24 -22.78
N MET A 9 23.14 14.14 -23.60
CA MET A 9 22.30 15.10 -24.34
C MET A 9 21.28 14.36 -25.20
N GLY A 10 20.05 14.87 -25.34
CA GLY A 10 18.99 14.16 -26.05
C GLY A 10 18.31 13.02 -25.27
N SER A 11 18.69 12.75 -24.01
CA SER A 11 17.99 11.76 -23.16
C SER A 11 16.65 12.23 -22.58
N GLY A 12 16.23 13.47 -22.85
CA GLY A 12 14.93 14.00 -22.42
C GLY A 12 14.90 14.70 -21.05
N LYS A 13 16.05 14.91 -20.38
CA LYS A 13 16.13 15.53 -19.04
C LYS A 13 15.27 16.78 -18.85
N THR A 14 15.41 17.77 -19.73
CA THR A 14 14.69 19.05 -19.59
C THR A 14 13.18 18.86 -19.77
N SER A 15 12.77 18.08 -20.78
CA SER A 15 11.35 17.80 -21.05
C SER A 15 10.70 16.99 -19.93
N VAL A 16 11.34 15.91 -19.48
CA VAL A 16 10.88 15.06 -18.37
C VAL A 16 10.87 15.85 -17.08
N GLY A 17 11.89 16.69 -16.84
CA GLY A 17 11.98 17.52 -15.64
C GLY A 17 10.87 18.55 -15.53
N ARG A 18 10.49 19.20 -16.64
CA ARG A 18 9.32 20.11 -16.67
C ARG A 18 8.03 19.37 -16.38
N GLU A 19 7.84 18.19 -16.97
CA GLU A 19 6.64 17.39 -16.76
C GLU A 19 6.53 16.89 -15.31
N LEU A 20 7.64 16.44 -14.71
CA LEU A 20 7.70 16.10 -13.29
C LEU A 20 7.39 17.31 -12.40
N GLY A 21 7.99 18.47 -12.68
CA GLY A 21 7.72 19.69 -11.94
C GLY A 21 6.23 20.05 -11.96
N ARG A 22 5.60 19.94 -13.14
CA ARG A 22 4.16 20.15 -13.31
C ARG A 22 3.30 19.15 -12.53
N ARG A 23 3.60 17.85 -12.61
CA ARG A 23 2.84 16.79 -11.94
C ARG A 23 2.96 16.84 -10.41
N LEU A 24 4.16 17.14 -9.91
CA LEU A 24 4.47 17.15 -8.49
C LEU A 24 4.21 18.50 -7.81
N GLY A 25 3.93 19.56 -8.59
CA GLY A 25 3.88 20.93 -8.08
C GLY A 25 5.24 21.46 -7.62
N TYR A 26 6.33 20.87 -8.11
CA TYR A 26 7.70 21.25 -7.74
C TYR A 26 8.25 22.27 -8.74
N PRO A 27 9.03 23.28 -8.30
CA PRO A 27 9.83 24.09 -9.21
C PRO A 27 10.75 23.21 -10.05
N PHE A 28 10.88 23.55 -11.33
CA PHE A 28 11.84 22.92 -12.23
C PHE A 28 13.01 23.87 -12.51
N ILE A 29 14.24 23.39 -12.40
CA ILE A 29 15.45 24.12 -12.78
C ILE A 29 16.28 23.25 -13.72
N ASP A 30 16.71 23.84 -14.84
CA ASP A 30 17.77 23.31 -15.68
C ASP A 30 19.08 24.03 -15.34
N THR A 31 20.11 23.29 -14.91
CA THR A 31 21.38 23.90 -14.49
C THR A 31 22.09 24.59 -15.66
N ASP A 32 21.94 24.08 -16.89
CA ASP A 32 22.59 24.66 -18.06
C ASP A 32 21.97 26.02 -18.38
N THR A 33 20.63 26.12 -18.35
CA THR A 33 19.91 27.41 -18.50
C THR A 33 20.31 28.41 -17.42
N LEU A 34 20.40 27.97 -16.16
CA LEU A 34 20.77 28.85 -15.05
C LEU A 34 22.21 29.36 -15.16
N ILE A 35 23.13 28.57 -15.73
CA ILE A 35 24.50 29.00 -16.04
C ILE A 35 24.50 30.07 -17.14
N GLU A 36 23.74 29.86 -18.22
CA GLU A 36 23.65 30.82 -19.34
C GLU A 36 23.04 32.16 -18.90
N GLU A 37 21.98 32.13 -18.10
CA GLU A 37 21.36 33.33 -17.52
C GLU A 37 22.34 34.10 -16.63
N ARG A 38 23.12 33.39 -15.80
CA ARG A 38 24.09 33.99 -14.89
C ARG A 38 25.26 34.65 -15.62
N GLU A 39 25.70 34.05 -16.72
CA GLU A 39 26.83 34.54 -17.51
C GLU A 39 26.40 35.49 -18.65
N GLY A 40 25.10 35.58 -18.91
CA GLY A 40 24.51 36.39 -19.98
C GLY A 40 24.86 35.90 -21.39
N LYS A 41 25.27 34.64 -21.55
CA LYS A 41 25.69 34.06 -22.84
C LYS A 41 25.56 32.54 -22.88
N PRO A 42 25.42 31.94 -24.09
CA PRO A 42 25.37 30.49 -24.26
C PRO A 42 26.62 29.76 -23.76
N ILE A 43 26.47 28.52 -23.27
CA ILE A 43 27.58 27.70 -22.76
C ILE A 43 28.69 27.53 -23.80
N SER A 44 28.35 27.40 -25.08
CA SER A 44 29.34 27.29 -26.17
C SER A 44 30.30 28.49 -26.23
N LEU A 45 29.82 29.70 -25.96
CA LEU A 45 30.65 30.90 -25.89
C LEU A 45 31.46 30.97 -24.59
N ILE A 46 30.91 30.49 -23.47
CA ILE A 46 31.63 30.40 -22.19
C ILE A 46 32.88 29.52 -22.36
N PHE A 47 32.72 28.34 -22.97
CA PHE A 47 33.85 27.44 -23.24
C PHE A 47 34.87 28.07 -24.18
N LYS A 48 34.43 28.74 -25.25
CA LYS A 48 35.32 29.36 -26.24
C LYS A 48 36.11 30.53 -25.67
N GLU A 49 35.49 31.38 -24.84
CA GLU A 49 36.11 32.62 -24.36
C GLU A 49 36.85 32.45 -23.03
N LYS A 50 36.33 31.61 -22.13
CA LYS A 50 36.81 31.51 -20.74
C LYS A 50 37.36 30.13 -20.37
N GLY A 51 37.23 29.14 -21.25
CA GLY A 51 37.73 27.78 -21.06
C GLY A 51 36.90 26.91 -20.12
N GLU A 52 37.20 25.61 -20.14
CA GLU A 52 36.46 24.60 -19.36
C GLU A 52 36.62 24.79 -17.84
N ASP A 53 37.81 25.14 -17.35
CA ASP A 53 38.05 25.33 -15.91
C ASP A 53 37.15 26.40 -15.30
N HIS A 54 36.89 27.48 -16.05
CA HIS A 54 35.98 28.53 -15.63
C HIS A 54 34.53 28.01 -15.59
N PHE A 55 34.10 27.32 -16.65
CA PHE A 55 32.78 26.68 -16.69
C PHE A 55 32.57 25.73 -15.52
N ARG A 56 33.53 24.86 -15.20
CA ARG A 56 33.43 23.90 -14.08
C ARG A 56 33.33 24.58 -12.72
N LYS A 57 33.98 25.74 -12.53
CA LYS A 57 33.82 26.55 -11.30
C LYS A 57 32.40 27.10 -11.16
N ILE A 58 31.82 27.60 -12.26
CA ILE A 58 30.43 28.10 -12.27
C ILE A 58 29.44 26.96 -12.08
N GLU A 59 29.60 25.86 -12.82
CA GLU A 59 28.77 24.65 -12.71
C GLU A 59 28.71 24.18 -11.24
N ARG A 60 29.86 24.10 -10.56
CA ARG A 60 29.90 23.75 -9.13
C ARG A 60 29.16 24.75 -8.25
N SER A 61 29.28 26.05 -8.53
CA SER A 61 28.59 27.12 -7.79
C SER A 61 27.07 27.00 -7.95
N VAL A 62 26.60 26.79 -9.19
CA VAL A 62 25.19 26.62 -9.52
C VAL A 62 24.63 25.34 -8.90
N VAL A 63 25.33 24.21 -9.04
CA VAL A 63 24.93 22.94 -8.41
C VAL A 63 24.79 23.09 -6.90
N ARG A 64 25.76 23.74 -6.25
CA ARG A 64 25.68 24.01 -4.81
C ARG A 64 24.45 24.84 -4.46
N GLN A 65 24.19 25.91 -5.22
CA GLN A 65 23.04 26.79 -4.99
C GLN A 65 21.71 26.05 -5.13
N VAL A 66 21.50 25.30 -6.22
CA VAL A 66 20.24 24.56 -6.44
C VAL A 66 20.08 23.41 -5.45
N SER A 67 21.18 22.81 -5.00
CA SER A 67 21.17 21.71 -4.03
C SER A 67 20.72 22.12 -2.64
N LEU A 68 20.70 23.42 -2.32
CA LEU A 68 20.19 23.95 -1.04
C LEU A 68 18.65 24.04 -1.00
N LYS A 69 17.98 23.94 -2.15
CA LYS A 69 16.51 24.02 -2.23
C LYS A 69 15.86 22.69 -1.85
N GLY A 70 14.73 22.75 -1.14
CA GLY A 70 13.83 21.61 -0.92
C GLY A 70 12.79 21.51 -2.04
N ASP A 71 12.17 20.33 -2.19
CA ASP A 71 11.04 20.07 -3.10
C ASP A 71 11.23 20.61 -4.52
N ILE A 72 12.20 20.07 -5.26
CA ILE A 72 12.63 20.61 -6.55
C ILE A 72 13.01 19.51 -7.55
N VAL A 73 12.74 19.75 -8.83
CA VAL A 73 13.24 18.92 -9.95
C VAL A 73 14.38 19.66 -10.64
N ILE A 74 15.53 19.00 -10.76
CA ILE A 74 16.77 19.55 -11.31
C ILE A 74 17.18 18.73 -12.53
N ALA A 75 17.19 19.32 -13.72
CA ALA A 75 17.88 18.74 -14.88
C ALA A 75 19.34 19.22 -14.89
N THR A 76 20.28 18.28 -15.02
CA THR A 76 21.71 18.61 -15.00
C THR A 76 22.36 18.50 -16.36
N GLY A 77 23.38 19.32 -16.61
CA GLY A 77 24.28 19.16 -17.75
C GLY A 77 24.98 17.79 -17.75
N GLY A 78 25.23 17.23 -18.94
CA GLY A 78 25.76 15.87 -19.10
C GLY A 78 27.19 15.64 -18.56
N GLY A 79 27.86 16.70 -18.07
CA GLY A 79 29.18 16.63 -17.44
C GLY A 79 29.16 16.76 -15.92
N VAL A 80 28.00 17.06 -15.31
CA VAL A 80 27.94 17.42 -13.88
C VAL A 80 28.46 16.31 -12.96
N ILE A 81 28.23 15.06 -13.37
CA ILE A 81 28.57 13.84 -12.64
C ILE A 81 30.08 13.54 -12.63
N LYS A 82 30.89 14.27 -13.41
CA LYS A 82 32.35 14.13 -13.40
C LYS A 82 32.98 14.68 -12.11
N ASP A 83 32.33 15.64 -11.44
CA ASP A 83 32.81 16.20 -10.18
C ASP A 83 32.10 15.55 -9.00
N ARG A 84 32.84 14.76 -8.20
CA ARG A 84 32.30 14.07 -7.03
C ARG A 84 31.58 15.01 -6.04
N ARG A 85 32.05 16.26 -5.90
CA ARG A 85 31.39 17.25 -5.03
C ARG A 85 30.00 17.64 -5.53
N ASN A 86 29.80 17.67 -6.84
CA ASN A 86 28.48 17.93 -7.42
C ASN A 86 27.55 16.76 -7.12
N VAL A 87 28.03 15.52 -7.33
CA VAL A 87 27.28 14.30 -7.01
C VAL A 87 26.88 14.28 -5.53
N ASP A 88 27.81 14.55 -4.62
CA ASP A 88 27.54 14.58 -3.17
C ASP A 88 26.51 15.66 -2.78
N ASN A 89 26.60 16.86 -3.36
CA ASN A 89 25.63 17.93 -3.14
C ASN A 89 24.22 17.57 -3.67
N LEU A 90 24.16 16.97 -4.86
CA LEU A 90 22.91 16.59 -5.51
C LEU A 90 22.23 15.42 -4.78
N ARG A 91 23.02 14.43 -4.35
CA ARG A 91 22.55 13.26 -3.59
C ARG A 91 22.15 13.61 -2.16
N SER A 92 22.73 14.64 -1.55
CA SER A 92 22.34 15.09 -0.21
C SER A 92 20.85 15.49 -0.18
N ARG A 93 19.98 14.66 0.40
CA ARG A 93 18.51 14.81 0.38
C ARG A 93 17.88 14.80 -1.02
N GLY A 94 18.50 14.13 -1.98
CA GLY A 94 18.00 13.99 -3.35
C GLY A 94 18.24 12.61 -3.94
N THR A 95 17.46 12.26 -4.96
CA THR A 95 17.63 11.03 -5.74
C THR A 95 18.09 11.40 -7.16
N ILE A 96 19.22 10.84 -7.57
CA ILE A 96 19.80 11.02 -8.90
C ILE A 96 19.28 9.92 -9.82
N ILE A 97 18.64 10.33 -10.91
CA ILE A 97 17.99 9.46 -11.89
C ILE A 97 18.72 9.61 -13.23
N TRP A 98 19.26 8.52 -13.72
CA TRP A 98 19.85 8.44 -15.04
C TRP A 98 18.80 8.11 -16.10
N LEU A 99 18.55 9.05 -17.01
CA LEU A 99 17.79 8.83 -18.23
C LEU A 99 18.69 8.26 -19.32
N LYS A 100 18.45 7.00 -19.68
CA LYS A 100 19.12 6.24 -20.75
C LYS A 100 18.34 6.38 -22.05
N ALA A 101 19.07 6.43 -23.16
CA ALA A 101 18.49 6.38 -24.49
C ALA A 101 19.50 5.73 -25.45
N ASP A 102 19.00 4.97 -26.41
CA ASP A 102 19.79 4.38 -27.48
C ASP A 102 20.49 5.48 -28.31
N PRO A 103 21.76 5.29 -28.73
CA PRO A 103 22.51 6.25 -29.55
C PRO A 103 21.75 6.75 -30.79
N ALA A 104 20.99 5.88 -31.47
CA ALA A 104 20.21 6.26 -32.65
C ALA A 104 19.00 7.13 -32.29
N ILE A 105 18.38 6.86 -31.14
CA ILE A 105 17.28 7.68 -30.60
C ILE A 105 17.80 9.05 -30.17
N ILE A 106 18.96 9.11 -29.51
CA ILE A 106 19.65 10.36 -29.16
C ILE A 106 19.89 11.20 -30.40
N LEU A 107 20.49 10.61 -31.45
CA LEU A 107 20.78 11.31 -32.70
C LEU A 107 19.50 11.89 -33.32
N LYS A 108 18.42 11.09 -33.38
CA LYS A 108 17.12 11.54 -33.89
C LYS A 108 16.55 12.71 -33.08
N ARG A 109 16.59 12.63 -31.75
CA ARG A 109 16.09 13.71 -30.85
C ARG A 109 16.88 14.99 -31.03
N VAL A 110 18.22 14.89 -31.03
CA VAL A 110 19.11 16.04 -31.21
C VAL A 110 18.91 16.70 -32.58
N ALA A 111 18.74 15.93 -33.65
CA ALA A 111 18.48 16.47 -34.99
C ALA A 111 17.16 17.23 -35.08
N THR A 112 16.16 16.83 -34.29
CA THR A 112 14.83 17.47 -34.28
C THR A 112 14.80 18.74 -33.42
N GLU A 113 15.70 18.88 -32.44
CA GLU A 113 15.76 20.02 -31.51
C GLU A 113 16.37 21.31 -32.13
N GLY A 114 16.89 21.26 -33.35
CA GLY A 114 17.23 22.46 -34.15
C GLY A 114 18.43 23.30 -33.67
N GLY A 115 19.24 22.81 -32.73
CA GLY A 115 20.43 23.50 -32.22
C GLY A 115 21.75 22.90 -32.72
N LYS A 116 22.73 23.74 -33.10
CA LYS A 116 24.11 23.27 -33.36
C LYS A 116 24.69 22.69 -32.06
N ARG A 117 25.04 21.40 -32.06
CA ARG A 117 25.78 20.74 -30.97
C ARG A 117 27.24 20.57 -31.43
N PRO A 118 28.17 21.44 -31.02
CA PRO A 118 29.55 21.41 -31.53
C PRO A 118 30.27 20.07 -31.29
N LEU A 119 29.86 19.32 -30.26
CA LEU A 119 30.40 17.99 -29.95
C LEU A 119 29.95 16.90 -30.93
N LEU A 120 28.97 17.17 -31.78
CA LEU A 120 28.41 16.23 -32.77
C LEU A 120 28.55 16.78 -34.21
N ASP A 121 29.34 17.84 -34.39
CA ASP A 121 29.70 18.43 -35.69
C ASP A 121 30.90 17.68 -36.27
N VAL A 122 30.68 16.38 -36.54
CA VAL A 122 31.68 15.41 -37.02
C VAL A 122 31.09 14.60 -38.18
N GLU A 123 31.95 13.95 -38.96
CA GLU A 123 31.54 13.18 -40.15
C GLU A 123 30.62 11.99 -39.81
N GLU A 124 30.83 11.35 -38.66
CA GLU A 124 30.03 10.21 -38.17
C GLU A 124 29.42 10.47 -36.77
N PRO A 125 28.33 11.26 -36.66
CA PRO A 125 27.75 11.64 -35.38
C PRO A 125 27.27 10.47 -34.52
N LEU A 126 26.82 9.38 -35.13
CA LEU A 126 26.34 8.21 -34.40
C LEU A 126 27.47 7.48 -33.67
N GLU A 127 28.63 7.32 -34.32
CA GLU A 127 29.80 6.69 -33.70
C GLU A 127 30.40 7.56 -32.61
N GLU A 128 30.42 8.89 -32.80
CA GLU A 128 30.85 9.80 -31.73
C GLU A 128 29.91 9.75 -30.51
N ILE A 129 28.58 9.64 -30.72
CA ILE A 129 27.64 9.42 -29.61
C ILE A 129 27.94 8.11 -28.88
N ARG A 130 28.16 7.00 -29.61
CA ARG A 130 28.49 5.69 -29.01
C ARG A 130 29.75 5.78 -28.16
N LYS A 131 30.81 6.38 -28.70
CA LYS A 131 32.08 6.60 -28.01
C LYS A 131 31.89 7.43 -26.73
N LEU A 132 31.24 8.59 -26.82
CA LEU A 132 31.03 9.48 -25.67
C LEU A 132 30.12 8.87 -24.61
N LEU A 133 29.16 8.02 -24.98
CA LEU A 133 28.34 7.25 -24.05
C LEU A 133 29.18 6.20 -23.31
N ALA A 134 30.00 5.43 -24.04
CA ALA A 134 30.88 4.43 -23.45
C ALA A 134 31.87 5.05 -22.45
N GLU A 135 32.44 6.22 -22.77
CA GLU A 135 33.32 6.96 -21.86
C GLU A 135 32.62 7.46 -20.58
N ARG A 136 31.29 7.68 -20.63
CA ARG A 136 30.51 8.27 -19.53
C ARG A 136 29.65 7.26 -18.79
N GLU A 137 29.49 6.04 -19.30
CA GLU A 137 28.63 5.01 -18.72
C GLU A 137 29.00 4.72 -17.26
N GLY A 138 30.30 4.54 -16.97
CA GLY A 138 30.81 4.35 -15.61
C GLY A 138 30.49 5.49 -14.65
N LEU A 139 30.27 6.71 -15.16
CA LEU A 139 29.85 7.86 -14.36
C LEU A 139 28.34 7.83 -14.11
N TYR A 140 27.54 7.54 -15.14
CA TYR A 140 26.08 7.49 -14.99
C TYR A 140 25.60 6.33 -14.11
N LEU A 141 26.34 5.22 -14.08
CA LEU A 141 26.10 4.08 -13.18
C LEU A 141 26.14 4.45 -11.70
N GLN A 142 26.67 5.61 -11.36
CA GLN A 142 26.63 6.13 -9.99
C GLN A 142 25.27 6.72 -9.62
N SER A 143 24.28 6.75 -10.52
CA SER A 143 22.93 7.24 -10.22
C SER A 143 22.17 6.23 -9.34
N ASP A 144 21.23 6.73 -8.54
CA ASP A 144 20.46 5.90 -7.62
C ASP A 144 19.39 5.07 -8.37
N ILE A 145 18.88 5.60 -9.48
CA ILE A 145 17.88 4.97 -10.36
C ILE A 145 18.30 5.16 -11.81
N SER A 146 17.98 4.21 -12.69
CA SER A 146 18.11 4.38 -14.14
C SER A 146 16.83 4.01 -14.87
N ILE A 147 16.43 4.82 -15.85
CA ILE A 147 15.21 4.63 -16.65
C ILE A 147 15.56 4.65 -18.12
N ASN A 148 15.06 3.67 -18.87
CA ASN A 148 15.18 3.68 -20.31
C ASN A 148 14.07 4.55 -20.93
N THR A 149 14.46 5.57 -21.68
CA THR A 149 13.54 6.49 -22.36
C THR A 149 13.26 6.11 -23.81
N ASP A 150 13.72 4.93 -24.26
CA ASP A 150 13.50 4.44 -25.61
C ASP A 150 12.02 4.14 -25.83
N TYR A 151 11.46 4.67 -26.92
CA TYR A 151 10.08 4.44 -27.36
C TYR A 151 8.96 4.83 -26.38
N ILE A 152 9.29 5.46 -25.24
CA ILE A 152 8.31 6.01 -24.30
C ILE A 152 8.26 7.54 -24.38
N THR A 153 7.09 8.09 -24.10
CA THR A 153 6.84 9.53 -24.07
C THR A 153 7.44 10.18 -22.81
N THR A 154 7.58 11.51 -22.85
CA THR A 154 7.94 12.32 -21.67
C THR A 154 6.99 12.07 -20.49
N GLY A 155 5.70 11.91 -20.76
CA GLY A 155 4.68 11.67 -19.75
C GLY A 155 4.77 10.29 -19.11
N GLU A 156 5.07 9.26 -19.90
CA GLU A 156 5.31 7.90 -19.40
C GLU A 156 6.61 7.84 -18.59
N THR A 157 7.68 8.47 -19.07
CA THR A 157 8.95 8.55 -18.32
C THR A 157 8.76 9.26 -16.98
N ALA A 158 8.02 10.37 -16.94
CA ALA A 158 7.71 11.08 -15.71
C ALA A 158 6.87 10.23 -14.74
N GLN A 159 5.92 9.45 -15.26
CA GLN A 159 5.12 8.52 -14.46
C GLN A 159 6.00 7.42 -13.84
N GLU A 160 6.87 6.80 -14.64
CA GLU A 160 7.80 5.77 -14.18
C GLU A 160 8.73 6.31 -13.08
N ILE A 161 9.21 7.55 -13.21
CA ILE A 161 9.99 8.23 -12.17
C ILE A 161 9.19 8.39 -10.88
N ILE A 162 7.96 8.89 -10.96
CA ILE A 162 7.10 9.10 -9.78
C ILE A 162 6.85 7.77 -9.05
N GLU A 163 6.56 6.71 -9.82
CA GLU A 163 6.37 5.36 -9.32
C GLU A 163 7.64 4.82 -8.64
N MET A 164 8.79 4.91 -9.31
CA MET A 164 10.08 4.44 -8.77
C MET A 164 10.53 5.21 -7.54
N LEU A 165 10.25 6.52 -7.48
CA LEU A 165 10.52 7.34 -6.31
C LEU A 165 9.50 7.12 -5.18
N SER A 166 8.40 6.41 -5.47
CA SER A 166 7.22 6.23 -4.60
C SER A 166 6.85 7.52 -3.86
N LEU A 167 6.73 8.59 -4.64
CA LEU A 167 6.31 9.91 -4.17
C LEU A 167 4.81 9.93 -3.78
N ASP A 168 4.06 8.89 -4.14
CA ASP A 168 2.66 8.66 -3.77
C ASP A 168 2.51 7.78 -2.50
N THR A 169 3.39 7.94 -1.51
CA THR A 169 3.20 7.29 -0.20
C THR A 169 2.32 8.15 0.69
N GLN A 170 1.26 7.55 1.22
CA GLN A 170 0.36 8.18 2.20
C GLN A 170 0.58 7.47 3.54
N ASP A 171 0.91 8.26 4.57
CA ASP A 171 1.15 7.78 5.92
C ASP A 171 -0.07 8.10 6.80
N ILE A 172 -0.60 7.10 7.50
CA ILE A 172 -1.56 7.27 8.60
C ILE A 172 -0.85 6.93 9.91
N THR A 173 -1.11 7.68 10.97
CA THR A 173 -0.67 7.33 12.32
C THR A 173 -1.85 6.79 13.11
N VAL A 174 -1.69 5.59 13.68
CA VAL A 174 -2.65 5.02 14.64
C VAL A 174 -2.22 5.45 16.04
N GLU A 175 -3.02 6.31 16.67
CA GLU A 175 -2.67 6.94 17.94
C GLU A 175 -3.05 6.08 19.16
N LEU A 176 -2.04 5.43 19.76
CA LEU A 176 -2.17 4.55 20.94
C LEU A 176 -1.10 4.87 22.01
N LYS A 177 -0.74 6.15 22.14
CA LYS A 177 0.32 6.67 23.04
C LYS A 177 1.67 5.99 22.74
N GLU A 178 2.25 5.29 23.71
CA GLU A 178 3.54 4.60 23.55
C GLU A 178 3.48 3.44 22.54
N ARG A 179 2.28 2.99 22.18
CA ARG A 179 2.05 1.93 21.18
C ARG A 179 1.60 2.46 19.83
N SER A 180 1.70 3.78 19.59
CA SER A 180 1.39 4.36 18.28
C SER A 180 2.27 3.76 17.20
N TYR A 181 1.68 3.51 16.03
CA TYR A 181 2.39 2.96 14.88
C TYR A 181 1.89 3.60 13.57
N LYS A 182 2.67 3.42 12.50
CA LYS A 182 2.34 3.96 11.17
C LYS A 182 1.71 2.91 10.28
N ILE A 183 0.77 3.35 9.45
CA ILE A 183 0.31 2.63 8.27
C ILE A 183 0.85 3.39 7.06
N MET A 184 1.74 2.76 6.31
CA MET A 184 2.28 3.30 5.08
C MET A 184 1.56 2.67 3.90
N ILE A 185 0.99 3.50 3.01
CA ILE A 185 0.21 3.04 1.86
C ILE A 185 0.82 3.63 0.60
N GLY A 186 0.98 2.81 -0.44
CA GLY A 186 1.39 3.31 -1.74
C GLY A 186 1.42 2.23 -2.81
N ARG A 187 1.83 2.64 -4.00
CA ARG A 187 1.95 1.78 -5.17
C ARG A 187 3.42 1.46 -5.42
N ARG A 188 3.78 0.17 -5.51
CA ARG A 188 5.16 -0.28 -5.71
C ARG A 188 6.11 0.35 -4.69
N ILE A 189 5.77 0.19 -3.42
CA ILE A 189 6.56 0.67 -2.29
C ILE A 189 7.37 -0.46 -1.65
N ILE A 190 7.17 -1.72 -2.04
CA ILE A 190 7.84 -2.89 -1.46
C ILE A 190 9.37 -2.78 -1.48
N GLN A 191 9.96 -2.07 -2.45
CA GLN A 191 11.41 -1.87 -2.51
C GLN A 191 11.95 -1.06 -1.32
N LYS A 192 11.09 -0.31 -0.61
CA LYS A 192 11.46 0.47 0.58
C LYS A 192 11.26 -0.27 1.89
N LEU A 193 10.71 -1.50 1.89
CA LEU A 193 10.43 -2.24 3.10
C LEU A 193 11.68 -2.43 3.96
N GLY A 194 12.80 -2.89 3.38
CA GLY A 194 14.06 -3.08 4.09
C GLY A 194 14.58 -1.80 4.76
N LEU A 195 14.43 -0.65 4.09
CA LEU A 195 14.84 0.64 4.64
C LEU A 195 14.02 0.99 5.88
N ARG A 196 12.70 0.76 5.83
CA ARG A 196 11.81 0.98 6.98
C ARG A 196 12.07 0.01 8.12
N LEU A 197 12.32 -1.27 7.82
CA LEU A 197 12.66 -2.25 8.86
C LEU A 197 13.95 -1.88 9.61
N LYS A 198 14.93 -1.30 8.91
CA LYS A 198 16.21 -0.87 9.50
C LYS A 198 16.04 0.22 10.57
N GLU A 199 15.02 1.06 10.47
CA GLU A 199 14.72 2.10 11.46
C GLU A 199 14.45 1.52 12.86
N PHE A 200 13.92 0.28 12.93
CA PHE A 200 13.65 -0.42 14.18
C PHE A 200 14.86 -1.12 14.80
N ARG A 201 16.00 -1.15 14.08
CA ARG A 201 17.26 -1.79 14.46
C ARG A 201 17.10 -3.24 14.95
N PRO A 202 16.41 -4.12 14.20
CA PRO A 202 16.24 -5.50 14.63
C PRO A 202 17.57 -6.26 14.63
N SER A 203 17.78 -7.13 15.63
CA SER A 203 18.93 -8.03 15.68
C SER A 203 18.86 -9.13 14.60
N ARG A 204 17.65 -9.66 14.37
CA ARG A 204 17.29 -10.61 13.31
C ARG A 204 15.90 -10.30 12.75
N VAL A 205 15.67 -10.70 11.52
CA VAL A 205 14.39 -10.54 10.83
C VAL A 205 13.94 -11.89 10.27
N ALA A 206 12.69 -12.26 10.51
CA ALA A 206 12.05 -13.40 9.85
C ALA A 206 10.84 -12.94 9.06
N ILE A 207 10.72 -13.41 7.82
CA ILE A 207 9.52 -13.28 7.01
C ILE A 207 8.68 -14.54 7.24
N VAL A 208 7.45 -14.34 7.70
CA VAL A 208 6.43 -15.40 7.74
C VAL A 208 5.46 -15.14 6.58
N SER A 209 5.32 -16.12 5.69
CA SER A 209 4.47 -16.05 4.50
C SER A 209 3.84 -17.42 4.23
N ASN A 210 2.99 -17.53 3.22
CA ASN A 210 2.50 -18.82 2.74
C ASN A 210 3.13 -19.23 1.39
N LYS A 211 2.86 -20.48 0.98
CA LYS A 211 3.35 -21.07 -0.28
C LYS A 211 2.74 -20.44 -1.55
N THR A 212 1.70 -19.63 -1.44
CA THR A 212 1.02 -18.97 -2.58
C THR A 212 1.61 -17.59 -2.84
N ILE A 213 1.79 -16.80 -1.80
CA ILE A 213 2.22 -15.40 -1.87
C ILE A 213 3.74 -15.28 -2.02
N PHE A 214 4.51 -16.11 -1.31
CA PHE A 214 5.97 -15.97 -1.33
C PHE A 214 6.58 -16.14 -2.73
N PRO A 215 6.16 -17.11 -3.57
CA PRO A 215 6.68 -17.23 -4.93
C PRO A 215 6.33 -16.06 -5.86
N LEU A 216 5.26 -15.30 -5.57
CA LEU A 216 4.82 -14.18 -6.41
C LEU A 216 5.63 -12.91 -6.17
N TYR A 217 6.01 -12.68 -4.92
CA TYR A 217 6.52 -11.37 -4.47
C TYR A 217 7.71 -11.44 -3.52
N GLY A 218 8.10 -12.64 -3.07
CA GLY A 218 9.16 -12.87 -2.11
C GLY A 218 10.51 -12.34 -2.57
N ASP A 219 10.83 -12.45 -3.87
CA ASP A 219 12.08 -11.95 -4.43
C ASP A 219 12.22 -10.43 -4.30
N ASP A 220 11.14 -9.67 -4.49
CA ASP A 220 11.15 -8.21 -4.34
C ASP A 220 11.32 -7.80 -2.87
N VAL A 221 10.67 -8.54 -1.95
CA VAL A 221 10.82 -8.37 -0.50
C VAL A 221 12.25 -8.66 -0.06
N LEU A 222 12.82 -9.80 -0.49
CA LEU A 222 14.19 -10.20 -0.19
C LEU A 222 15.21 -9.19 -0.73
N ARG A 223 15.00 -8.70 -1.97
CA ARG A 223 15.85 -7.67 -2.58
C ARG A 223 15.83 -6.38 -1.76
N SER A 224 14.64 -5.89 -1.40
CA SER A 224 14.48 -4.70 -0.56
C SER A 224 15.25 -4.80 0.76
N MET A 225 15.16 -5.95 1.43
CA MET A 225 15.87 -6.21 2.68
C MET A 225 17.39 -6.29 2.45
N SER A 226 17.84 -7.01 1.43
CA SER A 226 19.25 -7.17 1.09
C SER A 226 19.92 -5.83 0.76
N ASP A 227 19.27 -4.98 -0.04
CA ASP A 227 19.76 -3.63 -0.39
C ASP A 227 19.92 -2.73 0.85
N SER A 228 19.19 -3.04 1.93
CA SER A 228 19.27 -2.35 3.22
C SER A 228 20.26 -2.98 4.20
N GLY A 229 20.90 -4.09 3.81
CA GLY A 229 21.83 -4.87 4.64
C GLY A 229 21.16 -5.83 5.63
N ILE A 230 19.88 -6.16 5.41
CA ILE A 230 19.12 -7.12 6.21
C ILE A 230 19.11 -8.45 5.48
N LYS A 231 19.52 -9.53 6.16
CA LYS A 231 19.41 -10.90 5.66
C LYS A 231 18.31 -11.62 6.45
N PRO A 232 17.07 -11.69 5.93
CA PRO A 232 15.98 -12.32 6.65
C PRO A 232 16.05 -13.84 6.58
N GLU A 233 15.50 -14.51 7.60
CA GLU A 233 15.07 -15.91 7.50
C GLU A 233 13.65 -15.97 6.94
N VAL A 234 13.30 -17.05 6.24
CA VAL A 234 11.98 -17.20 5.60
C VAL A 234 11.31 -18.45 6.12
N PHE A 235 10.12 -18.29 6.70
CA PHE A 235 9.29 -19.37 7.18
C PHE A 235 7.97 -19.40 6.41
N LEU A 236 7.71 -20.52 5.73
CA LEU A 236 6.52 -20.70 4.91
C LEU A 236 5.52 -21.63 5.60
N ILE A 237 4.31 -21.13 5.83
CA ILE A 237 3.17 -21.94 6.25
C ILE A 237 2.34 -22.36 5.01
N PRO A 238 1.49 -23.40 5.11
CA PRO A 238 0.53 -23.70 4.07
C PRO A 238 -0.51 -22.59 3.95
N ASP A 239 -1.13 -22.49 2.78
CA ASP A 239 -2.18 -21.49 2.53
C ASP A 239 -3.56 -22.07 2.89
N GLY A 240 -4.38 -21.31 3.61
CA GLY A 240 -5.72 -21.71 4.07
C GLY A 240 -6.03 -21.35 5.53
N GLU A 241 -7.29 -21.04 5.82
CA GLU A 241 -7.78 -20.71 7.18
C GLU A 241 -7.65 -21.92 8.13
N GLU A 242 -7.69 -23.15 7.60
CA GLU A 242 -7.51 -24.39 8.37
C GLU A 242 -6.13 -24.52 9.01
N TYR A 243 -5.12 -23.81 8.47
CA TYR A 243 -3.76 -23.80 9.02
C TYR A 243 -3.52 -22.67 10.01
N LYS A 244 -4.53 -21.82 10.24
CA LYS A 244 -4.49 -20.79 11.28
C LYS A 244 -4.80 -21.42 12.64
N ASP A 245 -3.91 -22.29 13.12
CA ASP A 245 -4.13 -23.12 14.31
C ASP A 245 -2.93 -23.10 15.30
N PRO A 246 -3.08 -23.63 16.52
CA PRO A 246 -1.99 -23.71 17.49
C PRO A 246 -0.80 -24.57 17.05
N LEU A 247 -1.00 -25.53 16.15
CA LEU A 247 0.07 -26.42 15.66
C LEU A 247 1.06 -25.62 14.80
N TRP A 248 0.56 -24.79 13.88
CA TRP A 248 1.40 -23.92 13.07
C TRP A 248 2.05 -22.80 13.89
N ALA A 249 1.37 -22.27 14.90
CA ALA A 249 2.00 -21.34 15.85
C ALA A 249 3.17 -22.03 16.60
N SER A 250 2.97 -23.27 17.05
CA SER A 250 4.02 -24.06 17.70
C SER A 250 5.20 -24.36 16.77
N HIS A 251 4.92 -24.63 15.48
CA HIS A 251 5.96 -24.84 14.49
C HIS A 251 6.82 -23.58 14.31
N LEU A 252 6.20 -22.41 14.18
CA LEU A 252 6.89 -21.13 14.06
C LEU A 252 7.75 -20.82 15.29
N TYR A 253 7.30 -21.11 16.51
CA TYR A 253 8.18 -21.00 17.70
C TYR A 253 9.41 -21.88 17.59
N GLY A 254 9.26 -23.11 17.10
CA GLY A 254 10.37 -24.04 16.89
C GLY A 254 11.41 -23.50 15.90
N GLU A 255 10.96 -22.95 14.78
CA GLU A 255 11.85 -22.34 13.78
C GLU A 255 12.61 -21.13 14.35
N LEU A 256 11.90 -20.24 15.07
CA LEU A 256 12.52 -19.08 15.72
C LEU A 256 13.59 -19.47 16.76
N LEU A 257 13.33 -20.51 17.57
CA LEU A 257 14.29 -21.01 18.56
C LEU A 257 15.53 -21.62 17.91
N LYS A 258 15.36 -22.44 16.85
CA LYS A 258 16.48 -23.03 16.10
C LYS A 258 17.36 -21.96 15.47
N ALA A 259 16.72 -20.94 14.91
CA ALA A 259 17.33 -19.77 14.30
C ALA A 259 17.94 -18.78 15.32
N ARG A 260 17.75 -19.02 16.62
CA ARG A 260 18.26 -18.18 17.72
C ARG A 260 17.77 -16.73 17.66
N PHE A 261 16.48 -16.54 17.38
CA PHE A 261 15.82 -15.24 17.51
C PHE A 261 15.77 -14.82 18.99
N ASP A 262 16.08 -13.55 19.24
CA ASP A 262 16.11 -12.94 20.57
C ASP A 262 14.98 -11.89 20.73
N ARG A 263 14.97 -11.16 21.86
CA ARG A 263 13.92 -10.18 22.17
C ARG A 263 13.95 -8.93 21.29
N ASP A 264 15.09 -8.62 20.68
CA ASP A 264 15.27 -7.49 19.77
C ASP A 264 15.05 -7.88 18.31
N SER A 265 14.69 -9.14 18.06
CA SER A 265 14.34 -9.64 16.73
C SER A 265 12.96 -9.15 16.29
N MET A 266 12.68 -9.30 14.99
CA MET A 266 11.45 -8.80 14.38
C MET A 266 10.85 -9.82 13.40
N LEU A 267 9.52 -9.98 13.45
CA LEU A 267 8.78 -10.75 12.45
C LEU A 267 8.15 -9.84 11.39
N VAL A 268 8.06 -10.33 10.16
CA VAL A 268 7.38 -9.67 9.05
C VAL A 268 6.27 -10.60 8.58
N ALA A 269 5.03 -10.23 8.84
CA ALA A 269 3.85 -10.97 8.40
C ALA A 269 3.53 -10.59 6.95
N PHE A 270 3.95 -11.42 6.00
CA PHE A 270 3.81 -11.16 4.56
C PHE A 270 2.73 -12.04 3.94
N GLY A 271 1.52 -11.51 3.78
CA GLY A 271 0.39 -12.29 3.26
C GLY A 271 -0.97 -11.66 3.57
N GLY A 272 -2.03 -12.47 3.46
CA GLY A 272 -3.39 -12.08 3.85
C GLY A 272 -3.64 -12.13 5.36
N GLY A 273 -4.91 -12.05 5.76
CA GLY A 273 -5.31 -12.00 7.18
C GLY A 273 -4.87 -13.22 7.99
N VAL A 274 -4.86 -14.43 7.40
CA VAL A 274 -4.37 -15.65 8.05
C VAL A 274 -2.92 -15.51 8.50
N VAL A 275 -2.04 -15.10 7.59
CA VAL A 275 -0.60 -14.90 7.87
C VAL A 275 -0.43 -13.78 8.89
N GLY A 276 -1.20 -12.69 8.75
CA GLY A 276 -1.20 -11.57 9.69
C GLY A 276 -1.53 -11.98 11.13
N ASP A 277 -2.63 -12.72 11.32
CA ASP A 277 -3.12 -13.13 12.63
C ASP A 277 -2.17 -14.09 13.34
N ILE A 278 -1.72 -15.15 12.65
CA ILE A 278 -0.83 -16.16 13.24
C ILE A 278 0.55 -15.58 13.55
N THR A 279 1.10 -14.75 12.65
CA THR A 279 2.41 -14.12 12.87
C THR A 279 2.35 -13.11 14.00
N GLY A 280 1.27 -12.32 14.08
CA GLY A 280 1.06 -11.38 15.18
C GLY A 280 0.93 -12.09 16.53
N PHE A 281 0.23 -13.24 16.57
CA PHE A 281 0.08 -14.04 17.79
C PHE A 281 1.39 -14.70 18.22
N VAL A 282 2.16 -15.19 17.24
CA VAL A 282 3.51 -15.71 17.49
C VAL A 282 4.42 -14.59 18.02
N ALA A 283 4.37 -13.40 17.41
CA ALA A 283 5.16 -12.26 17.86
C ALA A 283 4.80 -11.80 19.28
N SER A 284 3.52 -11.83 19.65
CA SER A 284 3.05 -11.35 20.95
C SER A 284 3.42 -12.28 22.11
N THR A 285 3.57 -13.58 21.83
CA THR A 285 3.81 -14.61 22.86
C THR A 285 5.26 -15.11 22.86
N TYR A 286 5.95 -15.10 21.73
CA TYR A 286 7.37 -15.47 21.65
C TYR A 286 8.21 -14.54 22.52
N MET A 287 8.94 -15.10 23.47
CA MET A 287 9.68 -14.36 24.50
C MET A 287 8.84 -13.31 25.27
N ARG A 288 7.52 -13.50 25.33
CA ARG A 288 6.52 -12.56 25.90
C ARG A 288 6.38 -11.23 25.12
N GLY A 289 6.72 -11.25 23.83
CA GLY A 289 6.57 -10.11 22.94
C GLY A 289 7.89 -9.77 22.25
N ILE A 290 7.87 -9.84 20.92
CA ILE A 290 8.88 -9.26 20.03
C ILE A 290 8.21 -8.36 19.00
N LYS A 291 8.99 -7.49 18.33
CA LYS A 291 8.42 -6.56 17.34
C LYS A 291 7.90 -7.33 16.13
N TYR A 292 6.87 -6.81 15.47
CA TYR A 292 6.47 -7.33 14.17
C TYR A 292 5.90 -6.25 13.25
N VAL A 293 5.94 -6.51 11.95
CA VAL A 293 5.41 -5.64 10.89
C VAL A 293 4.40 -6.41 10.05
N GLN A 294 3.28 -5.78 9.73
CA GLN A 294 2.27 -6.30 8.81
C GLN A 294 2.60 -5.83 7.38
N VAL A 295 2.63 -6.76 6.42
CA VAL A 295 2.77 -6.47 4.99
C VAL A 295 1.60 -7.15 4.25
N PRO A 296 0.38 -6.58 4.34
CA PRO A 296 -0.84 -7.24 3.87
C PRO A 296 -0.96 -7.27 2.34
N THR A 297 -1.27 -8.46 1.79
CA THR A 297 -1.35 -8.70 0.33
C THR A 297 -2.77 -8.93 -0.20
N THR A 298 -3.77 -8.98 0.67
CA THR A 298 -5.20 -9.07 0.30
C THR A 298 -5.90 -7.76 0.64
N LEU A 299 -6.91 -7.35 -0.14
CA LEU A 299 -7.64 -6.12 0.15
C LEU A 299 -8.27 -6.13 1.55
N LEU A 300 -8.86 -7.26 1.95
CA LEU A 300 -9.41 -7.45 3.28
C LEU A 300 -8.39 -7.16 4.39
N ALA A 301 -7.18 -7.71 4.27
CA ALA A 301 -6.13 -7.46 5.25
C ALA A 301 -5.63 -6.00 5.23
N GLN A 302 -5.58 -5.38 4.05
CA GLN A 302 -5.14 -3.98 3.90
C GLN A 302 -6.08 -2.99 4.56
N VAL A 303 -7.40 -3.23 4.51
CA VAL A 303 -8.41 -2.29 5.05
C VAL A 303 -8.92 -2.66 6.42
N ASP A 304 -8.74 -3.92 6.84
CA ASP A 304 -9.30 -4.43 8.08
C ASP A 304 -8.25 -5.14 8.95
N SER A 305 -7.89 -6.40 8.68
CA SER A 305 -7.22 -7.22 9.69
C SER A 305 -5.82 -6.75 10.11
N SER A 306 -5.11 -5.99 9.27
CA SER A 306 -3.79 -5.43 9.62
C SER A 306 -3.86 -4.27 10.63
N VAL A 307 -5.05 -3.74 10.91
CA VAL A 307 -5.27 -2.57 11.78
C VAL A 307 -6.11 -2.96 13.00
N GLY A 308 -5.63 -2.63 14.20
CA GLY A 308 -6.37 -2.82 15.45
C GLY A 308 -5.90 -3.97 16.34
N GLY A 309 -4.75 -4.59 16.02
CA GLY A 309 -3.98 -5.43 16.92
C GLY A 309 -4.62 -6.75 17.35
N LYS A 310 -5.73 -7.18 16.74
CA LYS A 310 -6.27 -8.52 17.00
C LYS A 310 -5.39 -9.54 16.31
N THR A 311 -4.91 -10.50 17.06
CA THR A 311 -4.05 -11.57 16.56
C THR A 311 -4.49 -12.87 17.18
N GLY A 312 -4.36 -13.99 16.48
CA GLY A 312 -4.78 -15.27 17.06
C GLY A 312 -4.80 -16.43 16.09
N VAL A 313 -5.26 -17.55 16.63
CA VAL A 313 -5.44 -18.82 15.94
C VAL A 313 -6.81 -19.41 16.29
N ASN A 314 -7.29 -20.29 15.41
CA ASN A 314 -8.54 -21.00 15.53
C ASN A 314 -8.39 -22.23 16.42
N HIS A 315 -9.47 -22.59 17.11
CA HIS A 315 -9.64 -23.89 17.74
C HIS A 315 -10.69 -24.68 16.95
N PRO A 316 -10.67 -26.02 16.90
CA PRO A 316 -11.71 -26.81 16.22
C PRO A 316 -13.15 -26.51 16.70
N LEU A 317 -13.30 -25.94 17.90
CA LEU A 317 -14.58 -25.55 18.48
C LEU A 317 -14.93 -24.06 18.29
N GLY A 318 -14.07 -23.25 17.66
CA GLY A 318 -14.34 -21.83 17.45
C GLY A 318 -13.22 -21.05 16.77
N LYS A 319 -13.62 -20.14 15.87
CA LYS A 319 -12.73 -19.23 15.14
C LYS A 319 -12.22 -18.12 16.06
N ASN A 320 -10.93 -17.78 15.97
CA ASN A 320 -10.28 -16.69 16.72
C ASN A 320 -10.41 -16.75 18.25
N MET A 321 -10.62 -17.94 18.83
CA MET A 321 -10.84 -18.10 20.27
C MET A 321 -9.55 -18.02 21.11
N ILE A 322 -8.38 -18.14 20.48
CA ILE A 322 -7.07 -18.13 21.13
C ILE A 322 -6.26 -17.00 20.50
N GLY A 323 -5.92 -15.96 21.26
CA GLY A 323 -5.30 -14.78 20.67
C GLY A 323 -4.86 -13.74 21.68
N THR A 324 -4.34 -12.63 21.16
CA THR A 324 -3.88 -11.47 21.93
C THR A 324 -4.23 -10.17 21.23
N PHE A 325 -4.38 -9.10 22.01
CA PHE A 325 -4.33 -7.73 21.50
C PHE A 325 -2.86 -7.28 21.48
N TYR A 326 -2.25 -7.25 20.30
CA TYR A 326 -0.85 -6.91 20.08
C TYR A 326 -0.69 -6.05 18.83
N GLN A 327 -0.17 -4.83 18.99
CA GLN A 327 -0.07 -3.85 17.90
C GLN A 327 1.21 -4.08 17.07
N PRO A 328 1.15 -3.95 15.73
CA PRO A 328 2.35 -3.98 14.91
C PRO A 328 3.21 -2.73 15.13
N SER A 329 4.50 -2.83 14.83
CA SER A 329 5.40 -1.68 14.77
C SER A 329 5.21 -0.85 13.50
N LEU A 330 4.68 -1.46 12.43
CA LEU A 330 4.40 -0.85 11.14
C LEU A 330 3.38 -1.72 10.38
N VAL A 331 2.48 -1.09 9.64
CA VAL A 331 1.68 -1.71 8.58
C VAL A 331 2.15 -1.13 7.25
N PHE A 332 2.54 -1.98 6.30
CA PHE A 332 3.16 -1.58 5.04
C PHE A 332 2.36 -2.12 3.85
N ILE A 333 1.53 -1.26 3.28
CA ILE A 333 0.52 -1.59 2.27
C ILE A 333 1.03 -1.19 0.88
N ASP A 334 1.48 -2.18 0.11
CA ASP A 334 1.72 -2.02 -1.32
C ASP A 334 0.51 -2.50 -2.12
N ILE A 335 -0.21 -1.57 -2.75
CA ILE A 335 -1.39 -1.89 -3.54
C ILE A 335 -1.07 -2.72 -4.80
N ALA A 336 0.20 -2.78 -5.21
CA ALA A 336 0.62 -3.62 -6.33
C ALA A 336 0.42 -5.13 -6.06
N ALA A 337 0.38 -5.54 -4.79
CA ALA A 337 0.08 -6.91 -4.38
C ALA A 337 -1.35 -7.35 -4.76
N LEU A 338 -2.27 -6.39 -4.95
CA LEU A 338 -3.66 -6.69 -5.33
C LEU A 338 -3.79 -7.10 -6.81
N LYS A 339 -2.76 -6.88 -7.64
CA LYS A 339 -2.81 -7.19 -9.08
C LYS A 339 -2.96 -8.70 -9.35
N THR A 340 -2.42 -9.56 -8.48
CA THR A 340 -2.57 -11.02 -8.60
C THR A 340 -3.66 -11.58 -7.70
N LEU A 341 -4.37 -10.73 -6.95
CA LEU A 341 -5.44 -11.17 -6.06
C LEU A 341 -6.65 -11.63 -6.90
N PRO A 342 -7.20 -12.83 -6.68
CA PRO A 342 -8.40 -13.27 -7.37
C PRO A 342 -9.54 -12.27 -7.17
N LEU A 343 -10.31 -12.00 -8.23
CA LEU A 343 -11.38 -10.99 -8.19
C LEU A 343 -12.39 -11.28 -7.07
N ARG A 344 -12.69 -12.55 -6.78
CA ARG A 344 -13.56 -12.96 -5.67
C ARG A 344 -13.02 -12.52 -4.30
N GLU A 345 -11.71 -12.64 -4.07
CA GLU A 345 -11.05 -12.17 -2.83
C GLU A 345 -10.99 -10.65 -2.76
N PHE A 346 -10.80 -9.98 -3.90
CA PHE A 346 -10.90 -8.53 -3.98
C PHE A 346 -12.30 -8.05 -3.59
N SER A 347 -13.35 -8.63 -4.20
CA SER A 347 -14.75 -8.35 -3.87
C SER A 347 -15.06 -8.63 -2.40
N ALA A 348 -14.57 -9.73 -1.84
CA ALA A 348 -14.71 -10.01 -0.41
C ALA A 348 -14.09 -8.90 0.45
N GLY A 349 -12.92 -8.36 0.08
CA GLY A 349 -12.33 -7.21 0.75
C GLY A 349 -13.16 -5.92 0.63
N MET A 350 -13.84 -5.71 -0.49
CA MET A 350 -14.72 -4.54 -0.69
C MET A 350 -15.89 -4.51 0.29
N ALA A 351 -16.35 -5.66 0.80
CA ALA A 351 -17.42 -5.72 1.79
C ALA A 351 -17.08 -4.88 3.04
N GLU A 352 -15.83 -4.92 3.49
CA GLU A 352 -15.37 -4.12 4.63
C GLU A 352 -15.29 -2.63 4.31
N ILE A 353 -14.91 -2.26 3.09
CA ILE A 353 -14.88 -0.86 2.65
C ILE A 353 -16.30 -0.29 2.57
N ILE A 354 -17.26 -1.08 2.05
CA ILE A 354 -18.68 -0.73 2.06
C ILE A 354 -19.17 -0.55 3.49
N LYS A 355 -18.80 -1.47 4.40
CA LYS A 355 -19.12 -1.38 5.82
C LYS A 355 -18.67 -0.03 6.39
N TYR A 356 -17.42 0.38 6.19
CA TYR A 356 -16.92 1.68 6.65
C TYR A 356 -17.75 2.86 6.13
N GLY A 357 -18.15 2.81 4.87
CA GLY A 357 -19.03 3.83 4.28
C GLY A 357 -20.41 3.90 4.97
N VAL A 358 -21.00 2.74 5.31
CA VAL A 358 -22.30 2.70 5.98
C VAL A 358 -22.21 3.14 7.43
N ILE A 359 -21.18 2.69 8.18
CA ILE A 359 -21.12 2.91 9.63
C ILE A 359 -20.59 4.30 10.02
N ALA A 360 -19.79 4.94 9.17
CA ALA A 360 -19.04 6.14 9.57
C ALA A 360 -18.84 7.21 8.48
N ASP A 361 -18.92 6.89 7.19
CA ASP A 361 -18.54 7.84 6.14
C ASP A 361 -19.40 7.78 4.87
N ARG A 362 -20.34 8.72 4.77
CA ARG A 362 -21.22 8.86 3.62
C ARG A 362 -20.48 9.21 2.32
N GLU A 363 -19.39 9.97 2.40
CA GLU A 363 -18.62 10.38 1.22
C GLU A 363 -17.86 9.18 0.65
N LEU A 364 -17.22 8.39 1.52
CA LEU A 364 -16.64 7.10 1.15
C LEU A 364 -17.69 6.21 0.50
N PHE A 365 -18.88 6.05 1.11
CA PHE A 365 -19.95 5.25 0.52
C PHE A 365 -20.33 5.72 -0.90
N GLY A 366 -20.37 7.03 -1.11
CA GLY A 366 -20.67 7.63 -2.42
C GLY A 366 -19.59 7.33 -3.46
N SER A 367 -18.32 7.48 -3.11
CA SER A 367 -17.19 7.30 -4.03
C SER A 367 -17.06 5.86 -4.53
N LEU A 368 -17.41 4.87 -3.70
CA LEU A 368 -17.42 3.46 -4.10
C LEU A 368 -18.32 3.17 -5.30
N GLY A 369 -19.41 3.95 -5.46
CA GLY A 369 -20.30 3.84 -6.60
C GLY A 369 -19.77 4.52 -7.87
N SER A 370 -19.24 5.73 -7.74
CA SER A 370 -18.78 6.53 -8.88
C SER A 370 -17.46 6.03 -9.48
N ASP A 371 -16.58 5.46 -8.66
CA ASP A 371 -15.18 5.27 -9.02
C ASP A 371 -14.83 3.79 -9.30
N LYS A 372 -15.83 2.91 -9.42
CA LYS A 372 -15.64 1.44 -9.58
C LYS A 372 -14.54 1.08 -10.59
N LYS A 373 -14.56 1.70 -11.77
CA LYS A 373 -13.59 1.39 -12.85
C LYS A 373 -12.15 1.69 -12.43
N GLU A 374 -11.94 2.79 -11.71
CA GLU A 374 -10.62 3.20 -11.24
C GLU A 374 -10.16 2.37 -10.03
N ILE A 375 -11.09 2.03 -9.13
CA ILE A 375 -10.83 1.12 -8.00
C ILE A 375 -10.36 -0.25 -8.53
N LEU A 376 -11.08 -0.82 -9.50
CA LEU A 376 -10.74 -2.12 -10.08
C LEU A 376 -9.46 -2.11 -10.92
N SER A 377 -9.08 -0.96 -11.49
CA SER A 377 -7.82 -0.84 -12.25
C SER A 377 -6.60 -0.60 -11.37
N GLY A 378 -6.77 -0.40 -10.06
CA GLY A 378 -5.69 -0.07 -9.13
C GLY A 378 -5.22 1.38 -9.22
N GLY A 379 -6.10 2.28 -9.68
CA GLY A 379 -5.86 3.73 -9.75
C GLY A 379 -5.84 4.41 -8.38
N ASP A 380 -5.89 5.74 -8.36
CA ASP A 380 -5.68 6.52 -7.13
C ASP A 380 -6.91 6.45 -6.22
N SER A 381 -8.09 6.25 -6.81
CA SER A 381 -9.31 5.91 -6.07
C SER A 381 -9.15 4.66 -5.20
N LEU A 382 -8.36 3.65 -5.60
CA LEU A 382 -8.09 2.48 -4.76
C LEU A 382 -7.26 2.85 -3.51
N ILE A 383 -6.20 3.66 -3.70
CA ILE A 383 -5.38 4.15 -2.59
C ILE A 383 -6.23 4.98 -1.62
N TYR A 384 -7.09 5.85 -2.17
CA TYR A 384 -8.01 6.67 -1.38
C TYR A 384 -8.92 5.81 -0.50
N VAL A 385 -9.63 4.81 -1.06
CA VAL A 385 -10.58 4.01 -0.28
C VAL A 385 -9.88 3.13 0.77
N ILE A 386 -8.68 2.62 0.47
CA ILE A 386 -7.86 1.88 1.45
C ILE A 386 -7.41 2.80 2.58
N ARG A 387 -6.86 3.98 2.25
CA ARG A 387 -6.45 4.98 3.25
C ARG A 387 -7.64 5.35 4.13
N ARG A 388 -8.77 5.69 3.53
CA ARG A 388 -9.94 6.17 4.27
C ARG A 388 -10.51 5.09 5.20
N SER A 389 -10.51 3.83 4.75
CA SER A 389 -10.88 2.68 5.59
C SER A 389 -9.94 2.53 6.79
N CYS A 390 -8.63 2.65 6.57
CA CYS A 390 -7.63 2.60 7.64
C CYS A 390 -7.79 3.75 8.64
N GLU A 391 -8.06 4.97 8.18
CA GLU A 391 -8.33 6.13 9.05
C GLU A 391 -9.56 5.90 9.93
N ILE A 392 -10.67 5.47 9.35
CA ILE A 392 -11.91 5.18 10.08
C ILE A 392 -11.66 4.10 11.14
N LYS A 393 -10.98 3.01 10.76
CA LYS A 393 -10.68 1.93 11.71
C LYS A 393 -9.71 2.39 12.81
N ALA A 394 -8.67 3.15 12.46
CA ALA A 394 -7.71 3.69 13.41
C ALA A 394 -8.40 4.59 14.44
N ASP A 395 -9.30 5.48 14.01
CA ASP A 395 -10.07 6.36 14.88
C ASP A 395 -10.96 5.58 15.85
N ILE A 396 -11.58 4.49 15.37
CA ILE A 396 -12.43 3.62 16.20
C ILE A 396 -11.58 2.82 17.21
N VAL A 397 -10.45 2.28 16.77
CA VAL A 397 -9.51 1.53 17.62
C VAL A 397 -8.88 2.43 18.69
N ALA A 398 -8.51 3.65 18.34
CA ALA A 398 -7.94 4.61 19.30
C ALA A 398 -8.92 4.97 20.43
N LYS A 399 -10.22 4.96 20.15
CA LYS A 399 -11.28 5.17 21.15
C LYS A 399 -11.55 3.93 22.01
N ASP A 400 -11.33 2.73 21.47
CA ASP A 400 -11.65 1.47 22.14
C ASP A 400 -10.78 0.31 21.63
N GLU A 401 -9.55 0.23 22.14
CA GLU A 401 -8.56 -0.74 21.68
C GLU A 401 -8.92 -2.19 22.07
N LEU A 402 -9.58 -2.39 23.22
CA LEU A 402 -9.85 -3.72 23.79
C LEU A 402 -11.32 -4.19 23.62
N GLU A 403 -12.09 -3.51 22.78
CA GLU A 403 -13.47 -3.86 22.41
C GLU A 403 -14.51 -3.83 23.54
N GLY A 404 -14.40 -2.86 24.44
CA GLY A 404 -15.32 -2.68 25.56
C GLY A 404 -16.56 -1.84 25.26
N GLY A 405 -16.61 -1.14 24.12
CA GLY A 405 -17.66 -0.17 23.82
C GLY A 405 -17.74 0.26 22.35
N PRO A 406 -17.31 1.49 21.98
CA PRO A 406 -17.50 2.05 20.64
C PRO A 406 -17.03 1.18 19.47
N ARG A 407 -16.03 0.30 19.67
CA ARG A 407 -15.51 -0.56 18.61
C ARG A 407 -16.52 -1.60 18.11
N ALA A 408 -17.59 -1.84 18.88
CA ALA A 408 -18.66 -2.74 18.50
C ALA A 408 -19.33 -2.37 17.16
N ILE A 409 -19.31 -1.10 16.73
CA ILE A 409 -19.90 -0.66 15.45
C ILE A 409 -19.23 -1.32 14.23
N LEU A 410 -17.98 -1.79 14.36
CA LEU A 410 -17.29 -2.56 13.32
C LEU A 410 -17.96 -3.90 13.04
N ASN A 411 -18.86 -4.37 13.89
CA ASN A 411 -19.63 -5.60 13.71
C ASN A 411 -20.91 -5.40 12.89
N PHE A 412 -21.09 -4.27 12.19
CA PHE A 412 -22.17 -4.13 11.21
C PHE A 412 -22.11 -5.28 10.19
N GLY A 413 -23.25 -5.96 10.02
CA GLY A 413 -23.38 -7.19 9.22
C GLY A 413 -22.81 -8.48 9.86
N HIS A 414 -21.94 -8.39 10.86
CA HIS A 414 -21.22 -9.56 11.38
C HIS A 414 -22.10 -10.51 12.19
N THR A 415 -23.14 -10.03 12.90
CA THR A 415 -24.02 -10.91 13.68
C THR A 415 -24.67 -11.99 12.82
N ILE A 416 -25.22 -11.60 11.67
CA ILE A 416 -25.84 -12.52 10.70
C ILE A 416 -24.77 -13.19 9.84
N GLY A 417 -23.73 -12.47 9.42
CA GLY A 417 -22.64 -13.02 8.62
C GLY A 417 -21.93 -14.18 9.31
N HIS A 418 -21.53 -14.03 10.58
CA HIS A 418 -20.90 -15.10 11.35
C HIS A 418 -21.82 -16.30 11.55
N ALA A 419 -23.13 -16.08 11.74
CA ALA A 419 -24.10 -17.16 11.83
C ALA A 419 -24.16 -17.96 10.53
N ILE A 420 -24.16 -17.29 9.38
CA ILE A 420 -24.11 -17.95 8.06
C ILE A 420 -22.78 -18.68 7.86
N GLU A 421 -21.64 -18.09 8.21
CA GLU A 421 -20.33 -18.76 8.15
C GLU A 421 -20.32 -20.04 9.01
N THR A 422 -20.89 -19.97 10.22
CA THR A 422 -20.98 -21.10 11.15
C THR A 422 -21.84 -22.22 10.58
N VAL A 423 -23.05 -21.90 10.08
CA VAL A 423 -23.97 -22.88 9.51
C VAL A 423 -23.41 -23.52 8.23
N THR A 424 -22.61 -22.77 7.46
CA THR A 424 -21.95 -23.28 6.24
C THR A 424 -20.58 -23.91 6.51
N GLY A 425 -20.17 -24.02 7.77
CA GLY A 425 -18.90 -24.62 8.19
C GLY A 425 -17.66 -23.94 7.62
N TYR A 426 -17.72 -22.62 7.35
CA TYR A 426 -16.61 -21.80 6.83
C TYR A 426 -16.01 -22.24 5.49
N LYS A 427 -16.73 -23.05 4.70
CA LYS A 427 -16.20 -23.63 3.44
C LYS A 427 -16.83 -23.06 2.17
N ARG A 428 -18.05 -22.52 2.26
CA ARG A 428 -18.83 -22.10 1.08
C ARG A 428 -18.59 -20.64 0.73
N LEU A 429 -18.69 -19.78 1.73
CA LEU A 429 -18.60 -18.33 1.58
C LEU A 429 -17.29 -17.81 2.16
N LEU A 430 -16.67 -16.87 1.47
CA LEU A 430 -15.63 -16.03 2.05
C LEU A 430 -16.23 -15.14 3.13
N HIS A 431 -15.41 -14.70 4.08
CA HIS A 431 -15.86 -13.84 5.18
C HIS A 431 -16.60 -12.59 4.67
N GLY A 432 -16.02 -11.87 3.70
CA GLY A 432 -16.64 -10.68 3.11
C GLY A 432 -17.98 -10.94 2.41
N GLU A 433 -18.17 -12.13 1.81
CA GLU A 433 -19.45 -12.53 1.22
C GLU A 433 -20.52 -12.70 2.29
N ALA A 434 -20.18 -13.36 3.41
CA ALA A 434 -21.11 -13.52 4.52
C ALA A 434 -21.43 -12.18 5.21
N VAL A 435 -20.43 -11.31 5.39
CA VAL A 435 -20.61 -9.95 5.92
C VAL A 435 -21.50 -9.12 4.99
N ALA A 436 -21.35 -9.22 3.67
CA ALA A 436 -22.20 -8.52 2.71
C ALA A 436 -23.68 -8.92 2.83
N ILE A 437 -23.98 -10.22 2.92
CA ILE A 437 -25.34 -10.71 3.17
C ILE A 437 -25.86 -10.16 4.51
N GLY A 438 -25.02 -10.21 5.54
CA GLY A 438 -25.35 -9.69 6.86
C GLY A 438 -25.64 -8.19 6.87
N MET A 439 -24.91 -7.37 6.11
CA MET A 439 -25.14 -5.93 5.97
C MET A 439 -26.49 -5.64 5.31
N CYS A 440 -26.84 -6.40 4.26
CA CYS A 440 -28.14 -6.29 3.60
C CYS A 440 -29.28 -6.65 4.56
N ALA A 441 -29.16 -7.76 5.29
CA ALA A 441 -30.16 -8.18 6.27
C ALA A 441 -30.28 -7.20 7.46
N ALA A 442 -29.16 -6.68 7.95
CA ALA A 442 -29.16 -5.65 9.01
C ALA A 442 -29.79 -4.34 8.53
N SER A 443 -29.58 -3.94 7.27
CA SER A 443 -30.24 -2.77 6.69
C SER A 443 -31.74 -2.96 6.56
N ASP A 444 -32.20 -4.15 6.17
CA ASP A 444 -33.64 -4.49 6.12
C ASP A 444 -34.28 -4.53 7.51
N LEU A 445 -33.55 -5.04 8.50
CA LEU A 445 -33.97 -4.99 9.90
C LEU A 445 -34.14 -3.55 10.37
N ALA A 446 -33.19 -2.67 10.06
CA ALA A 446 -33.28 -1.24 10.39
C ALA A 446 -34.50 -0.57 9.75
N VAL A 447 -34.88 -0.95 8.52
CA VAL A 447 -36.10 -0.45 7.86
C VAL A 447 -37.37 -0.88 8.61
N ARG A 448 -37.48 -2.16 9.00
CA ARG A 448 -38.64 -2.66 9.74
C ARG A 448 -38.78 -2.02 11.12
N LEU A 449 -37.65 -1.70 11.75
CA LEU A 449 -37.60 -0.93 12.99
C LEU A 449 -37.78 0.58 12.79
N LYS A 450 -38.04 1.04 11.55
CA LYS A 450 -38.23 2.45 11.17
C LYS A 450 -37.03 3.35 11.48
N MET A 451 -35.83 2.77 11.56
CA MET A 451 -34.57 3.48 11.78
C MET A 451 -33.94 3.95 10.47
N LEU A 452 -34.12 3.17 9.40
CA LEU A 452 -33.59 3.48 8.07
C LEU A 452 -34.73 3.55 7.06
N ASP A 453 -34.62 4.41 6.07
CA ASP A 453 -35.56 4.45 4.95
C ASP A 453 -35.25 3.37 3.90
N ASN A 454 -36.29 2.92 3.18
CA ASN A 454 -36.17 1.89 2.14
C ASN A 454 -35.15 2.25 1.06
N ARG A 455 -35.04 3.53 0.69
CA ARG A 455 -34.12 3.97 -0.38
C ARG A 455 -32.67 3.83 0.07
N SER A 456 -32.35 4.18 1.32
CA SER A 456 -31.01 3.97 1.88
C SER A 456 -30.66 2.49 1.97
N ALA A 457 -31.58 1.61 2.40
CA ALA A 457 -31.35 0.17 2.43
C ALA A 457 -31.13 -0.40 1.02
N SER A 458 -31.91 0.02 0.02
CA SER A 458 -31.69 -0.35 -1.39
C SER A 458 -30.31 0.08 -1.88
N ARG A 459 -29.85 1.29 -1.54
CA ARG A 459 -28.50 1.76 -1.94
C ARG A 459 -27.39 0.87 -1.38
N VAL A 460 -27.53 0.36 -0.15
CA VAL A 460 -26.55 -0.60 0.42
C VAL A 460 -26.53 -1.88 -0.40
N LYS A 461 -27.71 -2.45 -0.73
CA LYS A 461 -27.83 -3.64 -1.57
C LYS A 461 -27.27 -3.44 -2.98
N ASP A 462 -27.56 -2.30 -3.60
CA ASP A 462 -27.07 -1.94 -4.93
C ASP A 462 -25.54 -1.85 -4.95
N LEU A 463 -24.95 -1.26 -3.91
CA LEU A 463 -23.49 -1.14 -3.80
C LEU A 463 -22.82 -2.50 -3.53
N VAL A 464 -23.44 -3.36 -2.72
CA VAL A 464 -23.01 -4.76 -2.54
C VAL A 464 -23.02 -5.48 -3.89
N GLY A 465 -24.13 -5.43 -4.62
CA GLY A 465 -24.24 -6.04 -5.95
C GLY A 465 -23.28 -5.43 -6.97
N LEU A 466 -22.95 -4.14 -6.86
CA LEU A 466 -22.01 -3.45 -7.74
C LEU A 466 -20.61 -4.07 -7.67
N TYR A 467 -20.20 -4.65 -6.55
CA TYR A 467 -18.91 -5.33 -6.37
C TYR A 467 -19.01 -6.86 -6.47
N ASP A 468 -20.07 -7.38 -7.10
CA ASP A 468 -20.29 -8.81 -7.33
C ASP A 468 -20.36 -9.63 -6.01
N LEU A 469 -20.76 -8.98 -4.92
CA LEU A 469 -20.98 -9.62 -3.62
C LEU A 469 -22.42 -10.13 -3.49
N PRO A 470 -22.65 -11.24 -2.76
CA PRO A 470 -24.00 -11.73 -2.52
C PRO A 470 -24.77 -10.80 -1.57
N ALA A 471 -25.97 -10.40 -1.99
CA ALA A 471 -26.89 -9.59 -1.18
C ALA A 471 -27.99 -10.42 -0.50
N LYS A 472 -28.07 -11.73 -0.79
CA LYS A 472 -29.13 -12.63 -0.35
C LYS A 472 -28.60 -13.84 0.42
N ILE A 473 -29.39 -14.29 1.37
CA ILE A 473 -29.15 -15.52 2.13
C ILE A 473 -29.38 -16.71 1.17
N PRO A 474 -28.42 -17.66 1.05
CA PRO A 474 -28.63 -18.86 0.27
C PRO A 474 -29.91 -19.60 0.68
N SER A 475 -30.77 -19.90 -0.29
CA SER A 475 -32.12 -20.42 -0.05
C SER A 475 -32.14 -21.78 0.64
N ASP A 476 -31.06 -22.54 0.53
CA ASP A 476 -30.86 -23.86 1.14
C ASP A 476 -30.48 -23.79 2.63
N ILE A 477 -30.15 -22.61 3.16
CA ILE A 477 -29.85 -22.43 4.60
C ILE A 477 -31.15 -22.16 5.35
N ALA A 478 -31.46 -22.96 6.37
CA ALA A 478 -32.68 -22.78 7.16
C ALA A 478 -32.59 -21.55 8.08
N THR A 479 -33.66 -20.77 8.16
CA THR A 479 -33.72 -19.55 9.00
C THR A 479 -33.53 -19.91 10.48
N THR A 480 -34.04 -21.08 10.87
CA THR A 480 -33.88 -21.64 12.23
C THR A 480 -32.42 -21.82 12.61
N ASP A 481 -31.59 -22.28 11.68
CA ASP A 481 -30.19 -22.60 11.93
C ASP A 481 -29.37 -21.33 12.11
N ILE A 482 -29.67 -20.29 11.31
CA ILE A 482 -29.06 -18.95 11.46
C ILE A 482 -29.42 -18.36 12.83
N ILE A 483 -30.69 -18.41 13.22
CA ILE A 483 -31.13 -17.91 14.53
C ILE A 483 -30.44 -18.67 15.68
N GLN A 484 -30.36 -20.00 15.59
CA GLN A 484 -29.70 -20.80 16.60
C GLN A 484 -28.20 -20.49 16.70
N ALA A 485 -27.51 -20.31 15.57
CA ALA A 485 -26.11 -19.93 15.55
C ALA A 485 -25.88 -18.54 16.20
N MET A 486 -26.75 -17.57 15.91
CA MET A 486 -26.71 -16.24 16.56
C MET A 486 -26.93 -16.34 18.09
N GLU A 487 -27.82 -17.22 18.55
CA GLU A 487 -28.07 -17.44 20.00
C GLU A 487 -26.90 -18.12 20.72
N ILE A 488 -26.13 -18.96 20.01
CA ILE A 488 -24.93 -19.59 20.57
C ILE A 488 -23.83 -18.54 20.77
N ASP A 489 -23.56 -17.71 19.75
CA ASP A 489 -22.57 -16.62 19.84
C ASP A 489 -22.92 -15.63 20.97
N LYS A 490 -24.22 -15.34 21.15
CA LYS A 490 -24.75 -14.56 22.27
C LYS A 490 -24.37 -15.13 23.65
N LYS A 491 -24.46 -16.45 23.85
CA LYS A 491 -24.13 -17.09 25.15
C LYS A 491 -22.65 -16.94 25.51
N VAL A 492 -21.78 -16.83 24.51
CA VAL A 492 -20.34 -16.61 24.68
C VAL A 492 -20.05 -15.16 25.14
N ARG A 493 -20.88 -14.19 24.76
CA ARG A 493 -20.72 -12.75 25.09
C ARG A 493 -21.46 -12.28 26.36
N SER A 494 -21.93 -13.19 27.21
CA SER A 494 -22.53 -12.86 28.53
C SER A 494 -23.71 -11.88 28.51
N GLY A 495 -24.58 -11.89 27.48
CA GLY A 495 -25.66 -10.88 27.41
C GLY A 495 -26.65 -11.01 26.25
N ARG A 496 -27.48 -9.96 26.06
CA ARG A 496 -28.54 -9.82 25.03
C ARG A 496 -27.97 -9.81 23.61
N LEU A 497 -28.80 -10.14 22.60
CA LEU A 497 -28.35 -10.11 21.22
C LEU A 497 -28.22 -8.64 20.78
N ARG A 498 -27.04 -8.26 20.29
CA ARG A 498 -26.73 -6.89 19.84
C ARG A 498 -26.67 -6.84 18.34
N PHE A 499 -27.45 -5.96 17.74
CA PHE A 499 -27.34 -5.62 16.34
C PHE A 499 -26.72 -4.24 16.19
N ILE A 500 -25.83 -4.10 15.22
CA ILE A 500 -25.40 -2.79 14.73
C ILE A 500 -26.29 -2.48 13.55
N LEU A 501 -27.13 -1.44 13.66
CA LEU A 501 -28.12 -1.09 12.66
C LEU A 501 -27.90 0.35 12.17
N PRO A 502 -27.92 0.59 10.85
CA PRO A 502 -27.81 1.94 10.30
C PRO A 502 -29.05 2.78 10.62
N ASP A 503 -28.85 4.01 11.06
CA ASP A 503 -29.92 5.04 11.13
C ASP A 503 -29.86 6.01 9.94
N SER A 504 -28.71 6.05 9.26
CA SER A 504 -28.51 6.69 7.97
C SER A 504 -27.22 6.16 7.35
N ILE A 505 -26.99 6.37 6.05
CA ILE A 505 -25.68 6.06 5.47
C ILE A 505 -24.65 7.02 6.07
N GLY A 506 -23.64 6.45 6.72
CA GLY A 506 -22.58 7.13 7.46
C GLY A 506 -22.76 7.10 8.99
N SER A 507 -23.80 6.44 9.52
CA SER A 507 -24.08 6.39 10.95
C SER A 507 -24.90 5.16 11.36
N VAL A 508 -24.53 4.55 12.49
CA VAL A 508 -25.17 3.34 13.05
C VAL A 508 -25.43 3.47 14.54
N ARG A 509 -26.38 2.66 15.03
CA ARG A 509 -26.68 2.48 16.45
C ARG A 509 -26.57 1.02 16.85
N ILE A 510 -26.33 0.81 18.14
CA ILE A 510 -26.40 -0.51 18.76
C ILE A 510 -27.83 -0.70 19.24
N GLU A 511 -28.52 -1.69 18.70
CA GLU A 511 -29.86 -2.07 19.11
C GLU A 511 -29.82 -3.41 19.84
N GLU A 512 -30.47 -3.46 20.99
CA GLU A 512 -30.65 -4.65 21.82
C GLU A 512 -32.13 -5.06 21.84
N ASP A 513 -32.41 -6.29 22.26
CA ASP A 513 -33.79 -6.78 22.48
C ASP A 513 -34.72 -6.70 21.26
N VAL A 514 -34.16 -6.83 20.06
CA VAL A 514 -34.93 -6.95 18.82
C VAL A 514 -35.82 -8.21 18.87
N ASP A 515 -37.11 -8.04 18.57
CA ASP A 515 -38.08 -9.14 18.55
C ASP A 515 -37.65 -10.25 17.58
N ARG A 516 -37.66 -11.49 18.09
CA ARG A 516 -37.27 -12.69 17.35
C ARG A 516 -38.12 -12.88 16.08
N GLU A 517 -39.41 -12.56 16.12
CA GLU A 517 -40.27 -12.70 14.94
C GLU A 517 -39.86 -11.69 13.85
N VAL A 518 -39.49 -10.46 14.22
CA VAL A 518 -38.99 -9.47 13.25
C VAL A 518 -37.68 -9.94 12.62
N ILE A 519 -36.77 -10.52 13.41
CA ILE A 519 -35.52 -11.12 12.89
C ILE A 519 -35.84 -12.24 11.91
N LYS A 520 -36.74 -13.15 12.27
CA LYS A 520 -37.15 -14.28 11.42
C LYS A 520 -37.73 -13.80 10.09
N GLU A 521 -38.64 -12.83 10.12
CA GLU A 521 -39.23 -12.28 8.90
C GLU A 521 -38.19 -11.60 7.99
N VAL A 522 -37.17 -10.93 8.55
CA VAL A 522 -36.03 -10.38 7.78
C VAL A 522 -35.25 -11.51 7.10
N LEU A 523 -34.92 -12.56 7.85
CA LEU A 523 -34.15 -13.69 7.32
C LEU A 523 -34.93 -14.46 6.25
N GLU A 524 -36.26 -14.56 6.36
CA GLU A 524 -37.12 -15.16 5.34
C GLU A 524 -37.25 -14.29 4.09
N ALA A 525 -37.40 -12.97 4.26
CA ALA A 525 -37.46 -12.03 3.13
C ALA A 525 -36.13 -11.85 2.40
N GLY A 526 -35.00 -12.08 3.09
CA GLY A 526 -33.64 -11.95 2.56
C GLY A 526 -33.17 -13.11 1.67
N ARG A 527 -34.05 -14.05 1.32
CA ARG A 527 -33.76 -15.24 0.51
C ARG A 527 -33.78 -15.00 -0.99
#